data_AF-A0A1Z4QZ93-F1
#
_entry.id   AF-A0A1Z4QZ93-F1
#
_cell.length_a   1.000
_cell.length_b   1.000
_cell.length_c   1.000
_cell.angle_alpha   90.00
_cell.angle_beta   90.00
_cell.angle_gamma   90.00
#
_symmetry.space_group_name_H-M   'P 1'
#
loop_
_entity.id
_entity.type
_entity.pdbx_description
1 polymer ?
#
loop_
_entity_poly.entity_id
_entity_poly.type
_entity_poly.pdbx_seq_one_letter_code
_entity_poly.pdbx_strand_id
1 'polypeptide(L)'
;MNPDFPYAWQEKGDEVVVECERNQRLNVLGLLNRKNDLETYLFECNINSDVVIACIDDFSKKQDKLTVLVIDNASIHTSKKFLNKQKEWDRTYATGIVRLA
;
A
#
# COMPACT_ATOMS: atom_id res chain seq x y z
N MET A 1 16.79 -15.32 3.04
CA MET A 1 16.12 -14.50 4.07
C MET A 1 16.32 -15.24 5.38
N ASN A 2 17.08 -14.67 6.32
CA ASN A 2 17.12 -15.16 7.69
C ASN A 2 15.94 -14.51 8.42
N PRO A 3 15.03 -15.30 9.01
CA PRO A 3 13.94 -14.75 9.81
C PRO A 3 14.51 -14.13 11.08
N ASP A 4 13.93 -13.01 11.51
CA ASP A 4 14.23 -12.44 12.82
C ASP A 4 13.59 -13.35 13.89
N PHE A 5 14.43 -13.98 14.70
CA PHE A 5 13.96 -14.85 15.77
C PHE A 5 13.46 -13.99 16.94
N PRO A 6 12.23 -14.20 17.42
CA PRO A 6 11.77 -13.55 18.63
C PRO A 6 12.67 -13.98 19.79
N TYR A 7 13.02 -13.02 20.65
CA TYR A 7 13.81 -13.31 21.84
C TYR A 7 13.01 -14.20 22.79
N ALA A 8 13.58 -15.34 23.16
CA ALA A 8 13.06 -16.22 24.19
C ALA A 8 14.18 -16.51 25.19
N TRP A 9 13.91 -16.32 26.48
CA TRP A 9 14.83 -16.80 27.52
C TRP A 9 14.78 -18.33 27.55
N GLN A 10 15.95 -18.96 27.55
CA GLN A 10 16.11 -20.41 27.51
C GLN A 10 17.19 -20.84 28.50
N GLU A 11 16.96 -21.97 29.17
CA GLU A 11 17.98 -22.58 30.01
C GLU A 11 19.11 -23.14 29.17
N LYS A 12 20.32 -23.16 29.74
CA LYS A 12 21.51 -23.64 29.04
C LYS A 12 21.38 -25.14 28.76
N GLY A 13 21.18 -25.49 27.50
CA GLY A 13 21.04 -26.87 27.03
C GLY A 13 19.66 -27.20 26.47
N ASP A 14 18.66 -26.35 26.69
CA ASP A 14 17.30 -26.51 26.18
C ASP A 14 16.99 -25.47 25.09
N GLU A 15 17.35 -25.79 23.84
CA GLU A 15 17.08 -24.94 22.68
C GLU A 15 15.64 -25.13 22.20
N VAL A 16 14.84 -24.06 22.16
CA VAL A 16 13.53 -24.10 21.48
C VAL A 16 13.74 -23.88 19.99
N VAL A 17 13.39 -24.90 19.19
CA VAL A 17 13.40 -24.82 17.74
C VAL A 17 12.08 -24.22 17.25
N VAL A 18 12.16 -23.14 16.47
CA VAL A 18 11.00 -22.54 15.81
C VAL A 18 11.04 -22.89 14.32
N GLU A 19 10.05 -23.66 13.87
CA GLU A 19 9.90 -23.97 12.45
C GLU A 19 9.50 -22.71 11.68
N CYS A 20 10.27 -22.39 10.64
CA CYS A 20 10.03 -21.22 9.82
C CYS A 20 9.17 -21.61 8.61
N GLU A 21 7.88 -21.30 8.68
CA GLU A 21 6.95 -21.53 7.58
C GLU A 21 6.71 -20.27 6.74
N ARG A 22 6.50 -20.45 5.44
CA ARG A 22 6.03 -19.36 4.57
C ARG A 22 4.52 -19.24 4.72
N ASN A 23 4.08 -18.25 5.47
CA ASN A 23 2.67 -17.91 5.56
C ASN A 23 2.21 -17.01 4.40
N GLN A 24 0.90 -16.81 4.27
CA GLN A 24 0.30 -15.86 3.34
C GLN A 24 0.84 -14.45 3.60
N ARG A 25 1.13 -13.72 2.51
CA ARG A 25 1.63 -12.35 2.60
C ARG A 25 0.48 -11.39 2.81
N LEU A 26 0.52 -10.66 3.91
CA LEU A 26 -0.33 -9.50 4.13
C LEU A 26 0.33 -8.27 3.47
N ASN A 27 -0.32 -7.73 2.46
CA ASN A 27 0.07 -6.49 1.79
C ASN A 27 -0.75 -5.33 2.33
N VAL A 28 -0.10 -4.18 2.54
CA VAL A 28 -0.74 -2.96 3.01
C VAL A 28 -0.53 -1.85 2.00
N LEU A 29 -1.61 -1.23 1.55
CA LEU A 29 -1.56 0.02 0.80
C LEU A 29 -1.90 1.17 1.74
N GLY A 30 -0.99 2.14 1.87
CA GLY A 30 -1.15 3.28 2.76
C GLY A 30 -1.14 4.61 2.00
N LEU A 31 -2.07 5.50 2.35
CA LEU A 31 -2.12 6.89 1.89
C LEU A 31 -1.85 7.80 3.10
N LEU A 32 -0.70 8.46 3.10
CA LEU A 32 -0.27 9.35 4.19
C LEU A 32 -0.44 10.81 3.77
N ASN A 33 -1.02 11.62 4.64
CA ASN A 33 -1.14 13.05 4.41
C ASN A 33 -0.08 13.88 5.17
N ARG A 34 -0.02 15.19 4.91
CA ARG A 34 0.93 16.11 5.56
C ARG A 34 0.69 16.35 7.05
N LYS A 35 -0.46 15.94 7.58
CA LYS A 35 -0.80 15.98 9.01
C LYS A 35 -0.42 14.67 9.73
N ASN A 36 0.18 13.73 9.01
CA ASN A 36 0.49 12.38 9.45
C ASN A 36 -0.76 11.51 9.71
N ASP A 37 -1.91 11.84 9.13
CA ASP A 37 -3.04 10.92 9.10
C ASP A 37 -2.77 9.87 8.00
N LEU A 38 -2.79 8.61 8.40
CA LEU A 38 -2.55 7.46 7.54
C LEU A 38 -3.85 6.69 7.33
N GLU A 39 -4.26 6.54 6.08
CA GLU A 39 -5.35 5.66 5.68
C GLU A 39 -4.79 4.39 5.06
N THR A 40 -5.17 3.22 5.58
CA THR A 40 -4.60 1.93 5.18
C THR A 40 -5.64 0.95 4.64
N TYR A 41 -5.26 0.20 3.62
CA TYR A 41 -6.03 -0.88 3.04
C TYR A 41 -5.22 -2.18 3.16
N LEU A 42 -5.84 -3.22 3.74
CA LEU A 42 -5.23 -4.52 4.02
C LEU A 42 -5.64 -5.55 2.95
N PHE A 43 -4.67 -6.28 2.41
CA PHE A 43 -4.89 -7.28 1.38
C PHE A 43 -4.10 -8.56 1.66
N GLU A 44 -4.77 -9.71 1.60
CA GLU A 44 -4.12 -11.03 1.62
C GLU A 44 -3.74 -11.50 0.19
N CYS A 45 -3.94 -10.63 -0.81
CA CYS A 45 -3.70 -10.90 -2.21
C CYS A 45 -2.62 -9.99 -2.80
N ASN A 46 -2.18 -10.31 -4.02
CA ASN A 46 -1.24 -9.46 -4.74
C ASN A 46 -1.90 -8.13 -5.14
N ILE A 47 -1.22 -7.02 -4.87
CA ILE A 47 -1.69 -5.68 -5.23
C ILE A 47 -1.37 -5.42 -6.70
N ASN A 48 -2.42 -5.28 -7.52
CA ASN A 48 -2.31 -4.90 -8.92
C ASN A 48 -2.92 -3.50 -9.16
N SER A 49 -2.83 -2.99 -10.38
CA SER A 49 -3.39 -1.68 -10.72
C SER A 49 -4.90 -1.56 -10.41
N ASP A 50 -5.69 -2.63 -10.59
CA ASP A 50 -7.14 -2.58 -10.34
C ASP A 50 -7.43 -2.39 -8.83
N VAL A 51 -6.67 -3.08 -7.96
CA VAL A 51 -6.76 -2.89 -6.50
C VAL A 51 -6.39 -1.47 -6.11
N VAL A 52 -5.28 -0.95 -6.63
CA VAL A 52 -4.83 0.43 -6.34
C VAL A 52 -5.88 1.45 -6.80
N ILE A 53 -6.45 1.28 -8.00
CA ILE A 53 -7.50 2.14 -8.53
C ILE A 53 -8.70 2.14 -7.58
N ALA A 54 -9.15 0.96 -7.14
CA ALA A 54 -10.29 0.87 -6.23
C ALA A 54 -10.03 1.57 -4.90
N CYS A 55 -8.82 1.47 -4.34
CA CYS A 55 -8.44 2.20 -3.12
C CYS A 55 -8.47 3.72 -3.33
N ILE A 56 -7.92 4.21 -4.45
CA ILE A 56 -7.91 5.65 -4.75
C ILE A 56 -9.32 6.17 -5.05
N ASP A 57 -10.16 5.38 -5.72
CA ASP A 57 -11.58 5.69 -5.95
C ASP A 57 -12.34 5.81 -4.62
N ASP A 58 -12.14 4.88 -3.68
CA ASP A 58 -12.74 4.95 -2.35
C ASP A 58 -12.25 6.16 -1.55
N PHE A 59 -10.94 6.40 -1.57
CA PHE A 59 -10.33 7.56 -0.93
C PHE A 59 -10.86 8.89 -1.49
N SER A 60 -10.96 9.00 -2.82
CA SER A 60 -11.38 10.25 -3.49
C SER A 60 -12.82 10.65 -3.13
N LYS A 61 -13.71 9.68 -2.84
CA LYS A 61 -15.07 9.96 -2.37
C LYS A 61 -15.12 10.65 -1.00
N LYS A 62 -14.08 10.51 -0.19
CA LYS A 62 -13.97 11.10 1.16
C LYS A 62 -13.35 12.49 1.13
N GLN A 63 -12.85 12.95 -0.02
CA GLN A 63 -12.13 14.21 -0.13
C GLN A 63 -13.03 15.34 -0.63
N ASP A 64 -13.24 16.33 0.22
CA ASP A 64 -14.00 17.56 -0.10
C ASP A 64 -13.09 18.70 -0.59
N LYS A 65 -11.77 18.46 -0.70
CA LYS A 65 -10.76 19.49 -0.99
C LYS A 65 -9.90 19.08 -2.17
N LEU A 66 -9.31 20.09 -2.81
CA LEU A 66 -8.26 19.88 -3.81
C LEU A 66 -7.14 19.03 -3.20
N THR A 67 -6.98 17.82 -3.72
CA THR A 67 -6.05 16.83 -3.17
C THR A 67 -4.99 16.50 -4.21
N VAL A 68 -3.73 16.45 -3.80
CA VAL A 68 -2.65 16.04 -4.70
C VAL A 68 -2.07 14.75 -4.19
N LEU A 69 -2.14 13.70 -5.00
CA LEU A 69 -1.57 12.40 -4.69
C LEU A 69 -0.15 12.33 -5.24
N VAL A 70 0.82 12.06 -4.38
CA VAL A 70 2.23 11.86 -4.77
C VAL A 70 2.52 10.36 -4.74
N ILE A 71 2.85 9.78 -5.88
CA ILE A 71 3.14 8.34 -6.03
C ILE A 71 4.48 8.11 -6.71
N ASP A 72 5.06 6.93 -6.53
CA ASP A 72 6.27 6.52 -7.24
C ASP A 72 5.95 6.08 -8.69
N ASN A 73 7.00 5.81 -9.47
CA ASN A 73 6.87 5.44 -10.87
C ASN A 73 6.71 3.91 -11.10
N ALA A 74 6.12 3.19 -10.14
CA ALA A 74 5.96 1.74 -10.26
C ALA A 74 5.04 1.36 -11.43
N SER A 75 5.23 0.15 -11.97
CA SER A 75 4.43 -0.37 -13.12
C SER A 75 2.92 -0.39 -12.84
N ILE A 76 2.53 -0.59 -11.57
CA ILE A 76 1.14 -0.55 -11.13
C ILE A 76 0.50 0.85 -11.25
N HIS A 77 1.30 1.91 -11.19
CA HIS A 77 0.89 3.33 -11.29
C HIS A 77 1.08 3.93 -12.69
N THR A 78 1.70 3.18 -13.60
CA THR A 78 1.94 3.59 -15.00
C THR A 78 1.18 2.75 -16.01
N SER A 79 0.41 1.76 -15.55
CA SER A 79 -0.42 0.93 -16.43
C SER A 79 -1.46 1.77 -17.18
N LYS A 80 -1.83 1.32 -18.40
CA LYS A 80 -2.85 2.01 -19.22
C LYS A 80 -4.17 2.22 -18.47
N LYS A 81 -4.57 1.23 -17.68
CA LYS A 81 -5.78 1.30 -16.83
C LYS A 81 -5.67 2.44 -15.82
N PHE A 82 -4.54 2.51 -15.12
CA PHE A 82 -4.28 3.55 -14.12
C PHE A 82 -4.26 4.94 -14.76
N LEU A 83 -3.56 5.10 -15.88
CA LEU A 83 -3.50 6.38 -16.60
C LEU A 83 -4.86 6.83 -17.14
N ASN A 84 -5.72 5.90 -17.57
CA ASN A 84 -7.08 6.24 -17.97
C ASN A 84 -7.91 6.70 -16.77
N LYS A 85 -7.78 6.03 -15.63
CA LYS A 85 -8.44 6.45 -14.38
C LYS A 85 -7.91 7.77 -13.84
N GLN A 86 -6.62 8.05 -13.98
CA GLN A 86 -6.05 9.34 -13.64
C GLN A 86 -6.74 10.48 -14.38
N LYS A 87 -6.97 10.35 -15.70
CA LYS A 87 -7.70 11.36 -16.48
C LYS A 87 -9.15 11.55 -16.00
N GLU A 88 -9.79 10.49 -15.51
CA GLU A 88 -11.11 10.57 -14.90
C GLU A 88 -11.05 11.33 -13.57
N TRP A 89 -10.06 11.03 -12.72
CA TRP A 89 -9.88 11.72 -11.44
C TRP A 89 -9.57 13.20 -11.62
N ASP A 90 -8.69 13.57 -12.54
CA ASP A 90 -8.35 14.97 -12.85
C ASP A 90 -9.58 15.79 -13.31
N ARG A 91 -10.61 15.12 -13.86
CA ARG A 91 -11.82 15.76 -14.38
C ARG A 91 -12.96 15.79 -13.35
N THR A 92 -13.15 14.68 -12.64
CA THR A 92 -14.30 14.48 -11.74
C THR A 92 -14.02 15.04 -10.35
N TYR A 93 -12.79 14.90 -9.88
CA TYR A 93 -12.36 15.41 -8.59
C TYR A 93 -11.35 16.52 -8.86
N ALA A 94 -11.28 17.52 -7.98
CA ALA A 94 -10.14 18.41 -7.97
C ALA A 94 -8.94 17.63 -7.41
N THR A 95 -8.53 16.53 -8.04
CA THR A 95 -7.46 15.66 -7.57
C THR A 95 -6.41 15.54 -8.66
N GLY A 96 -5.17 15.95 -8.35
CA GLY A 96 -4.04 15.84 -9.28
C GLY A 96 -3.05 14.76 -8.81
N ILE A 97 -2.45 14.02 -9.74
CA ILE A 97 -1.39 13.05 -9.41
C ILE A 97 -0.04 13.57 -9.87
N VAL A 98 0.93 13.61 -8.94
CA VAL A 98 2.34 13.93 -9.20
C VAL A 98 3.17 12.66 -9.00
N ARG A 99 4.06 12.37 -9.95
CA ARG A 99 4.99 11.23 -9.84
C ARG A 99 6.34 11.70 -9.34
N LEU A 100 6.94 10.92 -8.43
CA LEU A 100 8.34 11.10 -8.03
C LEU A 100 9.25 10.60 -9.17
N ALA A 101 10.27 11.41 -9.48
CA ALA A 101 11.25 11.15 -10.54
C ALA A 101 12.18 9.97 -10.19
#